data_AF-A0A0J8GQY9-F1
#
_entry.id   AF-A0A0J8GQY9-F1
#
_cell.length_a   1.000
_cell.length_b   1.000
_cell.length_c   1.000
_cell.angle_alpha   90.00
_cell.angle_beta   90.00
_cell.angle_gamma   90.00
#
_symmetry.space_group_name_H-M   'P 1'
#
loop_
_entity.id
_entity.type
_entity.pdbx_description
1 polymer ?
#
loop_
_entity_poly.entity_id
_entity_poly.type
_entity_poly.pdbx_seq_one_letter_code
_entity_poly.pdbx_strand_id
1 'polypeptide(L)'
;MWFWIRHLAAAAFLIFLGVYVIFYEAPSYDVKTKNSDATSSNFSTTTNAAAKGLSDFYAELKRKFEEESNPDGQQFVIHLKRPNSTLTNELKKIGTTTQPMSKNWVGERKNRRFVAGDTLRNRLEHIAEEENVNLIWWLDRDFVVKLAFRVDETAVGTLYKMATAIDSDFEQDVHGLFCPRQRTLVITDKIEHFVRQNCVPARSADSNIWHIFR
;
A
#
# COMPACT_ATOMS: atom_id res chain seq x y z
N MET A 1 23.47 28.17 45.39
CA MET A 1 24.38 27.66 44.35
C MET A 1 24.54 26.13 44.35
N TRP A 2 23.66 25.37 45.02
CA TRP A 2 23.76 23.90 45.15
C TRP A 2 23.18 23.13 43.95
N PHE A 3 22.26 23.76 43.21
CA PHE A 3 21.58 23.16 42.07
C PHE A 3 22.55 22.81 40.93
N TRP A 4 23.40 23.76 40.54
CA TRP A 4 24.39 23.57 39.47
C TRP A 4 25.42 22.50 39.81
N ILE A 5 25.82 22.37 41.08
CA ILE A 5 26.80 21.38 41.53
C ILE A 5 26.26 19.95 41.39
N ARG A 6 24.98 19.70 41.69
CA ARG A 6 24.36 18.37 41.49
C ARG A 6 24.28 17.99 40.02
N HIS A 7 23.94 18.93 39.14
CA HIS A 7 23.83 18.67 37.71
C HIS A 7 25.20 18.50 37.05
N LEU A 8 26.20 19.28 37.46
CA LEU A 8 27.57 19.18 36.95
C LEU A 8 28.22 17.87 37.41
N ALA A 9 27.95 17.41 38.64
CA ALA A 9 28.38 16.10 39.12
C ALA A 9 27.73 14.94 38.35
N ALA A 10 26.43 15.03 38.03
CA ALA A 10 25.73 14.02 37.24
C ALA A 10 26.26 13.95 35.79
N ALA A 11 26.57 15.10 35.19
CA ALA A 11 27.16 15.16 33.85
C ALA A 11 28.57 14.55 33.83
N ALA A 12 29.41 14.88 34.82
CA ALA A 12 30.75 14.30 34.95
C ALA A 12 30.70 12.78 35.14
N PHE A 13 29.73 12.27 35.90
CA PHE A 13 29.52 10.83 36.08
C PHE A 13 29.15 10.12 34.77
N LEU A 14 28.26 10.69 33.97
CA LEU A 14 27.89 10.13 32.65
C LEU A 14 29.06 10.11 31.68
N ILE A 15 29.87 11.17 31.65
CA ILE A 15 31.07 11.24 30.81
C ILE A 15 32.08 10.19 31.26
N PHE A 16 32.29 10.02 32.57
CA PHE A 16 33.17 9.00 33.12
C PHE A 16 32.69 7.59 32.74
N LEU A 17 31.39 7.32 32.80
CA LEU A 17 30.80 6.04 32.38
C LEU A 17 30.99 5.79 30.88
N GLY A 18 30.81 6.83 30.05
CA GLY A 18 31.07 6.75 28.61
C GLY A 18 32.53 6.45 28.29
N VAL A 19 33.47 7.13 28.96
CA VAL A 19 34.92 6.87 28.81
C VAL A 19 35.28 5.48 29.33
N TYR A 20 34.71 5.04 30.45
CA TYR A 20 34.92 3.71 31.00
C TYR A 20 34.49 2.60 30.03
N VAL A 21 33.34 2.78 29.36
CA VAL A 21 32.85 1.84 28.32
C VAL A 21 33.74 1.82 27.07
N ILE A 22 34.43 2.92 26.75
CA ILE A 22 35.34 2.98 25.60
C ILE A 22 36.70 2.35 25.92
N PHE A 23 37.21 2.50 27.15
CA PHE A 23 38.55 2.03 27.54
C PHE A 23 38.58 0.61 28.13
N TYR A 24 37.49 0.15 28.76
CA TYR A 24 37.32 -1.27 29.07
C TYR A 24 36.63 -1.90 27.88
N GLU A 25 37.31 -2.82 27.21
CA GLU A 25 36.87 -3.56 26.02
C GLU A 25 35.38 -3.95 26.11
N ALA A 26 34.51 -3.06 25.65
CA ALA A 26 33.18 -3.43 25.21
C ALA A 26 33.39 -4.43 24.08
N PRO A 27 32.72 -5.60 24.08
CA PRO A 27 32.79 -6.51 22.94
C PRO A 27 32.39 -5.69 21.72
N SER A 28 33.35 -5.55 20.80
CA SER A 28 33.16 -4.87 19.53
C SER A 28 31.95 -5.50 18.83
N TYR A 29 30.91 -4.70 18.61
CA TYR A 29 29.85 -5.03 17.66
C TYR A 29 30.47 -4.97 16.26
N ASP A 30 31.12 -6.06 15.89
CA ASP A 30 31.71 -6.27 14.58
C ASP A 30 30.58 -6.59 13.60
N VAL A 31 30.15 -5.59 12.83
CA VAL A 31 29.40 -5.79 11.59
C VAL A 31 30.37 -6.40 10.59
N LYS A 32 30.55 -7.73 10.68
CA LYS A 32 31.33 -8.49 9.69
C LYS A 32 30.59 -8.53 8.37
N THR A 33 30.96 -7.59 7.51
CA THR A 33 31.05 -7.81 6.07
C THR A 33 31.88 -9.07 5.81
N LYS A 34 31.23 -10.08 5.23
CA LYS A 34 31.89 -11.29 4.74
C LYS A 34 32.96 -10.90 3.73
N ASN A 35 34.22 -11.08 4.09
CA ASN A 35 35.24 -11.50 3.14
C ASN A 35 36.07 -12.60 3.79
N SER A 36 36.23 -13.66 3.00
CA SER A 36 37.14 -14.79 3.15
C SER A 36 38.45 -14.41 3.84
N ASP A 37 38.77 -15.05 4.95
CA ASP A 37 39.92 -15.95 5.03
C ASP A 37 40.05 -16.55 6.43
N ALA A 38 40.63 -17.75 6.44
CA ALA A 38 40.76 -18.62 7.59
C ALA A 38 41.42 -17.95 8.80
N THR A 39 40.74 -17.93 9.94
CA THR A 39 41.33 -18.17 11.28
C THR A 39 40.20 -18.48 12.25
N SER A 40 40.21 -19.73 12.71
CA SER A 40 39.40 -20.28 13.78
C SER A 40 39.68 -19.57 15.11
N SER A 41 38.67 -18.89 15.66
CA SER A 41 38.61 -18.60 17.09
C SER A 41 37.34 -19.22 17.67
N ASN A 42 37.55 -20.12 18.64
CA ASN A 42 36.51 -20.89 19.31
C ASN A 42 35.67 -19.97 20.21
N PHE A 43 34.58 -19.44 19.70
CA PHE A 43 33.46 -19.00 20.53
C PHE A 43 32.50 -20.19 20.66
N SER A 44 32.53 -20.87 21.82
CA SER A 44 31.57 -21.92 22.16
C SER A 44 30.20 -21.30 22.41
N THR A 45 29.56 -20.90 21.31
CA THR A 45 28.12 -20.67 21.29
C THR A 45 27.50 -22.04 21.49
N THR A 46 26.99 -22.35 22.68
CA THR A 46 26.03 -23.44 22.84
C THR A 46 24.80 -23.05 22.05
N THR A 47 24.84 -23.26 20.74
CA THR A 47 23.71 -23.11 19.85
C THR A 47 22.77 -24.24 20.20
N ASN A 48 21.75 -23.94 21.00
CA ASN A 48 20.69 -24.90 21.29
C ASN A 48 20.20 -25.48 19.97
N ALA A 49 20.22 -26.81 19.82
CA ALA A 49 19.84 -27.47 18.57
C ALA A 49 18.44 -27.02 18.08
N ALA A 50 17.54 -26.73 19.02
CA ALA A 50 16.23 -26.14 18.75
C ALA A 50 16.29 -24.72 18.16
N ALA A 51 17.18 -23.85 18.66
CA ALA A 51 17.37 -22.50 18.13
C ALA A 51 17.97 -22.53 16.72
N LYS A 52 18.95 -23.42 16.50
CA LYS A 52 19.52 -23.64 15.17
C LYS A 52 18.48 -24.17 14.18
N GLY A 53 17.68 -25.17 14.55
CA GLY A 53 16.60 -25.69 13.70
C GLY A 53 15.54 -24.64 13.37
N LEU A 54 15.18 -23.77 14.32
CA LEU A 54 14.24 -22.67 14.10
C LEU A 54 14.83 -21.61 13.16
N SER A 55 16.09 -21.20 13.39
CA SER A 55 16.78 -20.25 12.51
C SER A 55 16.95 -20.79 11.09
N ASP A 56 17.30 -22.07 10.95
CA ASP A 56 17.44 -22.75 9.67
C ASP A 56 16.07 -22.87 8.97
N PHE A 57 14.98 -23.15 9.71
CA PHE A 57 13.62 -23.15 9.19
C PHE A 57 13.17 -21.77 8.70
N TYR A 58 13.39 -20.70 9.48
CA TYR A 58 13.04 -19.35 9.06
C TYR A 58 13.90 -18.87 7.90
N ALA A 59 15.19 -19.25 7.85
CA ALA A 59 16.06 -18.96 6.73
C ALA A 59 15.59 -19.68 5.46
N GLU A 60 15.19 -20.94 5.57
CA GLU A 60 14.62 -21.72 4.45
C GLU A 60 13.28 -21.14 3.99
N LEU A 61 12.38 -20.82 4.92
CA LEU A 61 11.08 -20.22 4.62
C LEU A 61 11.27 -18.87 3.93
N LYS A 62 12.12 -18.01 4.49
CA LYS A 62 12.47 -16.71 3.91
C LYS A 62 13.09 -16.89 2.53
N ARG A 63 14.01 -17.84 2.36
CA ARG A 63 14.62 -18.14 1.07
C ARG A 63 13.58 -18.61 0.05
N LYS A 64 12.62 -19.47 0.43
CA LYS A 64 11.53 -19.87 -0.46
C LYS A 64 10.65 -18.70 -0.89
N PHE A 65 10.32 -17.81 0.03
CA PHE A 65 9.62 -16.58 -0.32
C PHE A 65 10.46 -15.68 -1.21
N GLU A 66 11.75 -15.49 -0.92
CA GLU A 66 12.71 -14.70 -1.71
C GLU A 66 13.00 -15.33 -3.08
N GLU A 67 12.95 -16.65 -3.22
CA GLU A 67 13.15 -17.41 -4.46
C GLU A 67 11.87 -17.42 -5.32
N GLU A 68 10.69 -17.45 -4.69
CA GLU A 68 9.43 -17.04 -5.35
C GLU A 68 9.41 -15.55 -5.70
N SER A 69 10.29 -14.73 -5.12
CA SER A 69 10.35 -13.27 -5.33
C SER A 69 11.65 -12.72 -5.93
N ASN A 70 12.52 -13.54 -6.55
CA ASN A 70 13.71 -13.12 -7.33
C ASN A 70 13.71 -13.74 -8.74
N PRO A 71 14.38 -13.17 -9.77
CA PRO A 71 14.70 -11.78 -10.08
C PRO A 71 14.33 -11.43 -11.55
N ASP A 72 13.28 -12.04 -12.12
CA ASP A 72 12.69 -11.68 -13.43
C ASP A 72 11.40 -10.84 -13.23
N GLY A 73 11.57 -9.63 -12.71
CA GLY A 73 10.90 -8.44 -13.24
C GLY A 73 9.37 -8.27 -13.18
N GLN A 74 8.59 -9.04 -12.43
CA GLN A 74 7.15 -8.71 -12.28
C GLN A 74 6.95 -7.60 -11.25
N GLN A 75 7.25 -6.37 -11.65
CA GLN A 75 6.83 -5.19 -10.91
C GLN A 75 5.30 -5.13 -10.91
N PHE A 76 4.65 -5.63 -9.85
CA PHE A 76 3.19 -5.65 -9.71
C PHE A 76 2.57 -4.26 -9.46
N VAL A 77 3.40 -3.22 -9.49
CA VAL A 77 3.04 -1.83 -9.27
C VAL A 77 3.63 -1.01 -10.40
N ILE A 78 2.80 -0.59 -11.35
CA ILE A 78 3.20 0.20 -12.50
C ILE A 78 3.10 1.68 -12.12
N HIS A 79 4.21 2.42 -12.14
CA HIS A 79 4.17 3.87 -11.92
C HIS A 79 3.61 4.59 -13.16
N LEU A 80 2.58 5.39 -12.94
CA LEU A 80 1.93 6.20 -13.95
C LEU A 80 2.42 7.64 -13.88
N LYS A 81 2.65 8.25 -15.05
CA LYS A 81 2.92 9.69 -15.14
C LYS A 81 1.63 10.46 -14.84
N ARG A 82 1.66 11.34 -13.84
CA ARG A 82 0.55 12.27 -13.60
C ARG A 82 0.42 13.24 -14.79
N PRO A 83 -0.80 13.47 -15.30
CA PRO A 83 -1.01 14.47 -16.35
C PRO A 83 -0.76 15.89 -15.80
N ASN A 84 -0.44 16.83 -16.70
CA ASN A 84 -0.24 18.24 -16.35
C ASN A 84 -1.56 19.01 -16.11
N SER A 85 -2.70 18.31 -16.12
CA SER A 85 -4.03 18.86 -15.87
C SER A 85 -4.52 18.49 -14.46
N THR A 86 -5.64 19.08 -14.05
CA THR A 86 -6.31 18.75 -12.78
C THR A 86 -7.48 17.81 -13.01
N LEU A 87 -7.86 17.05 -11.98
CA LEU A 87 -8.99 16.12 -12.04
C LEU A 87 -10.29 16.88 -12.36
N THR A 88 -10.45 18.07 -11.77
CA THR A 88 -11.59 18.96 -12.09
C THR A 88 -11.65 19.32 -13.57
N ASN A 89 -10.51 19.61 -14.21
CA ASN A 89 -10.51 20.00 -15.62
C ASN A 89 -10.91 18.83 -16.52
N GLU A 90 -10.45 17.62 -16.24
CA GLU A 90 -10.87 16.44 -17.01
C GLU A 90 -12.35 16.13 -16.82
N LEU A 91 -12.87 16.20 -15.58
CA LEU A 91 -14.30 16.02 -15.32
C LEU A 91 -15.17 17.09 -16.01
N LYS A 92 -14.70 18.35 -16.08
CA LYS A 92 -15.43 19.40 -16.79
C LYS A 92 -15.50 19.14 -18.29
N LYS A 93 -14.42 18.67 -18.92
CA LYS A 93 -14.41 18.30 -20.35
C LYS A 93 -15.38 17.16 -20.67
N ILE A 94 -15.47 16.15 -19.80
CA ILE A 94 -16.45 15.05 -19.99
C ILE A 94 -17.87 15.59 -19.82
N GLY A 95 -18.10 16.44 -18.81
CA GLY A 95 -19.42 16.98 -18.50
C GLY A 95 -20.06 17.85 -19.59
N THR A 96 -19.29 18.35 -20.57
CA THR A 96 -19.87 19.13 -21.69
C THR A 96 -20.53 18.28 -22.75
N THR A 97 -20.13 17.01 -22.88
CA THR A 97 -20.54 16.12 -23.99
C THR A 97 -21.46 14.99 -23.51
N THR A 98 -21.50 14.73 -22.21
CA THR A 98 -22.13 13.53 -21.64
C THR A 98 -23.49 13.84 -21.03
N GLN A 99 -24.47 12.97 -21.26
CA GLN A 99 -25.77 13.07 -20.59
C GLN A 99 -25.65 12.63 -19.12
N PRO A 100 -26.18 13.42 -18.16
CA PRO A 100 -26.16 13.06 -16.75
C PRO A 100 -26.90 11.76 -16.44
N MET A 101 -26.46 11.08 -15.39
CA MET A 101 -27.06 9.86 -14.85
C MET A 101 -27.65 10.11 -13.46
N SER A 102 -28.55 9.23 -13.00
CA SER A 102 -29.11 9.31 -11.66
C SER A 102 -28.02 9.25 -10.59
N LYS A 103 -28.14 10.09 -9.54
CA LYS A 103 -27.20 10.08 -8.40
C LYS A 103 -27.18 8.76 -7.64
N ASN A 104 -28.28 8.00 -7.70
CA ASN A 104 -28.42 6.71 -7.01
C ASN A 104 -27.99 5.53 -7.87
N TRP A 105 -27.52 5.77 -9.10
CA TRP A 105 -27.04 4.71 -9.97
C TRP A 105 -25.76 4.09 -9.40
N VAL A 106 -25.70 2.76 -9.45
CA VAL A 106 -24.54 1.98 -8.97
C VAL A 106 -24.03 0.95 -10.00
N GLY A 107 -24.76 0.77 -11.11
CA GLY A 107 -24.53 -0.30 -12.08
C GLY A 107 -25.16 -1.63 -11.67
N GLU A 108 -25.14 -2.59 -12.56
CA GLU A 108 -25.71 -3.93 -12.32
C GLU A 108 -24.81 -4.76 -11.39
N ARG A 109 -25.42 -5.58 -10.52
CA ARG A 109 -24.67 -6.55 -9.70
C ARG A 109 -24.25 -7.71 -10.58
N LYS A 110 -22.94 -7.92 -10.71
CA LYS A 110 -22.35 -8.96 -11.56
C LYS A 110 -21.17 -9.61 -10.85
N ASN A 111 -20.96 -10.88 -11.14
CA ASN A 111 -19.79 -11.63 -10.71
C ASN A 111 -18.60 -11.39 -11.66
N ARG A 112 -17.86 -10.30 -11.42
CA ARG A 112 -16.77 -9.81 -12.27
C ARG A 112 -15.45 -10.53 -11.95
N ARG A 113 -14.75 -11.00 -12.99
CA ARG A 113 -13.49 -11.76 -12.84
C ARG A 113 -12.28 -10.84 -13.04
N PHE A 114 -11.33 -10.88 -12.13
CA PHE A 114 -10.01 -10.27 -12.29
C PHE A 114 -9.02 -11.39 -12.64
N VAL A 115 -8.34 -11.27 -13.78
CA VAL A 115 -7.42 -12.30 -14.28
C VAL A 115 -6.00 -11.93 -13.89
N ALA A 116 -5.18 -12.94 -13.57
CA ALA A 116 -3.77 -12.71 -13.26
C ALA A 116 -3.03 -12.08 -14.45
N GLY A 117 -2.19 -11.10 -14.18
CA GLY A 117 -1.45 -10.33 -15.20
C GLY A 117 -2.16 -9.08 -15.73
N ASP A 118 -3.48 -8.96 -15.57
CA ASP A 118 -4.20 -7.72 -15.90
C ASP A 118 -3.94 -6.64 -14.85
N THR A 119 -4.10 -5.38 -15.23
CA THR A 119 -4.07 -4.27 -14.26
C THR A 119 -5.47 -3.94 -13.71
N LEU A 120 -5.52 -3.43 -12.48
CA LEU A 120 -6.77 -2.99 -11.87
C LEU A 120 -7.43 -1.87 -12.68
N ARG A 121 -6.64 -0.92 -13.18
CA ARG A 121 -7.15 0.14 -14.06
C ARG A 121 -7.80 -0.42 -15.31
N ASN A 122 -7.10 -1.31 -16.04
CA ASN A 122 -7.62 -1.90 -17.28
C ASN A 122 -8.91 -2.67 -17.02
N ARG A 123 -8.97 -3.43 -15.92
CA ARG A 123 -10.17 -4.18 -15.57
C ARG A 123 -11.34 -3.26 -15.21
N LEU A 124 -11.09 -2.19 -14.45
CA LEU A 124 -12.12 -1.21 -14.13
C LEU A 124 -12.58 -0.42 -15.36
N GLU A 125 -11.70 -0.20 -16.34
CA GLU A 125 -12.03 0.46 -17.60
C GLU A 125 -13.00 -0.40 -18.40
N HIS A 126 -12.74 -1.70 -18.55
CA HIS A 126 -13.70 -2.63 -19.15
C HIS A 126 -15.04 -2.67 -18.42
N ILE A 127 -15.03 -2.62 -17.08
CA ILE A 127 -16.27 -2.56 -16.30
C ILE A 127 -17.04 -1.26 -16.57
N ALA A 128 -16.33 -0.15 -16.72
CA ALA A 128 -16.92 1.14 -17.06
C ALA A 128 -17.53 1.10 -18.47
N GLU A 129 -16.81 0.54 -19.46
CA GLU A 129 -17.29 0.34 -20.83
C GLU A 129 -18.57 -0.52 -20.89
N GLU A 130 -18.57 -1.68 -20.20
CA GLU A 130 -19.73 -2.59 -20.12
C GLU A 130 -20.99 -1.89 -19.57
N GLU A 131 -20.80 -0.99 -18.61
CA GLU A 131 -21.89 -0.24 -17.96
C GLU A 131 -22.17 1.10 -18.64
N ASN A 132 -21.51 1.37 -19.77
CA ASN A 132 -21.57 2.63 -20.50
C ASN A 132 -21.26 3.83 -19.58
N VAL A 133 -20.18 3.81 -18.83
CA VAL A 133 -19.70 4.94 -18.03
C VAL A 133 -18.21 5.16 -18.31
N ASN A 134 -17.70 6.35 -18.02
CA ASN A 134 -16.27 6.62 -18.16
C ASN A 134 -15.51 6.22 -16.89
N LEU A 135 -14.23 5.86 -17.00
CA LEU A 135 -13.33 5.73 -15.85
C LEU A 135 -12.28 6.84 -15.88
N ILE A 136 -12.03 7.48 -14.74
CA ILE A 136 -10.83 8.29 -14.50
C ILE A 136 -10.02 7.63 -13.40
N TRP A 137 -8.83 7.16 -13.78
CA TRP A 137 -7.80 6.70 -12.85
C TRP A 137 -6.86 7.85 -12.50
N TRP A 138 -7.05 8.45 -11.33
CA TRP A 138 -6.29 9.61 -10.85
C TRP A 138 -5.30 9.22 -9.74
N LEU A 139 -4.51 8.17 -9.98
CA LEU A 139 -3.45 7.70 -9.11
C LEU A 139 -2.13 7.65 -9.88
N ASP A 140 -1.01 7.75 -9.17
CA ASP A 140 0.34 7.66 -9.77
C ASP A 140 0.87 6.22 -9.88
N ARG A 141 0.05 5.25 -9.52
CA ARG A 141 0.35 3.82 -9.60
C ARG A 141 -0.86 3.07 -10.12
N ASP A 142 -0.61 1.96 -10.80
CA ASP A 142 -1.58 0.94 -11.19
C ASP A 142 -1.05 -0.42 -10.70
N PHE A 143 -1.94 -1.36 -10.44
CA PHE A 143 -1.59 -2.62 -9.79
C PHE A 143 -1.90 -3.80 -10.68
N VAL A 144 -0.97 -4.73 -10.79
CA VAL A 144 -1.13 -5.98 -11.54
C VAL A 144 -1.73 -7.05 -10.62
N VAL A 145 -2.78 -7.71 -11.11
CA VAL A 145 -3.43 -8.80 -10.40
C VAL A 145 -2.48 -10.00 -10.30
N LYS A 146 -2.09 -10.36 -9.08
CA LYS A 146 -1.19 -11.51 -8.82
C LYS A 146 -1.90 -12.85 -9.00
N LEU A 147 -3.06 -12.98 -8.39
CA LEU A 147 -3.87 -14.20 -8.41
C LEU A 147 -5.27 -13.85 -8.91
N ALA A 148 -5.82 -14.68 -9.78
CA ALA A 148 -7.15 -14.44 -10.31
C ALA A 148 -8.20 -14.53 -9.18
N PHE A 149 -9.11 -13.55 -9.14
CA PHE A 149 -10.19 -13.51 -8.16
C PHE A 149 -11.50 -13.07 -8.82
N ARG A 150 -12.58 -13.15 -8.05
CA ARG A 150 -13.91 -12.73 -8.51
C ARG A 150 -14.53 -11.80 -7.49
N VAL A 151 -15.24 -10.79 -7.96
CA VAL A 151 -15.96 -9.82 -7.14
C VAL A 151 -17.41 -9.83 -7.59
N ASP A 152 -18.30 -10.27 -6.70
CA ASP A 152 -19.73 -10.14 -6.89
C ASP A 152 -20.22 -8.82 -6.27
N GLU A 153 -20.35 -7.80 -7.09
CA GLU A 153 -20.74 -6.45 -6.68
C GLU A 153 -21.42 -5.66 -7.80
N THR A 154 -21.88 -4.45 -7.50
CA THR A 154 -22.22 -3.44 -8.53
C THR A 154 -20.96 -2.81 -9.14
N ALA A 155 -21.08 -2.00 -10.19
CA ALA A 155 -19.92 -1.32 -10.80
C ALA A 155 -19.27 -0.36 -9.80
N VAL A 156 -20.09 0.46 -9.13
CA VAL A 156 -19.67 1.36 -8.05
C VAL A 156 -19.16 0.57 -6.83
N GLY A 157 -19.78 -0.56 -6.49
CA GLY A 157 -19.32 -1.42 -5.40
C GLY A 157 -17.97 -2.07 -5.70
N THR A 158 -17.72 -2.46 -6.95
CA THR A 158 -16.42 -2.97 -7.40
C THR A 158 -15.36 -1.89 -7.27
N LEU A 159 -15.63 -0.67 -7.74
CA LEU A 159 -14.74 0.48 -7.58
C LEU A 159 -14.38 0.73 -6.11
N TYR A 160 -15.37 0.71 -5.21
CA TYR A 160 -15.16 0.84 -3.77
C TYR A 160 -14.21 -0.23 -3.22
N LYS A 161 -14.49 -1.52 -3.49
CA LYS A 161 -13.65 -2.63 -3.01
C LYS A 161 -12.22 -2.53 -3.54
N MET A 162 -12.03 -2.12 -4.81
CA MET A 162 -10.69 -1.96 -5.37
C MET A 162 -9.96 -0.77 -4.75
N ALA A 163 -10.62 0.38 -4.56
CA ALA A 163 -10.04 1.55 -3.90
C ALA A 163 -9.58 1.22 -2.47
N THR A 164 -10.44 0.56 -1.68
CA THR A 164 -10.10 0.12 -0.32
C THR A 164 -8.97 -0.91 -0.29
N ALA A 165 -8.90 -1.81 -1.28
CA ALA A 165 -7.87 -2.84 -1.32
C ALA A 165 -6.45 -2.28 -1.59
N ILE A 166 -6.35 -1.16 -2.30
CA ILE A 166 -5.06 -0.52 -2.63
C ILE A 166 -4.74 0.68 -1.73
N ASP A 167 -5.66 1.07 -0.87
CA ASP A 167 -5.59 2.27 -0.02
C ASP A 167 -4.29 2.36 0.78
N SER A 168 -3.90 1.25 1.41
CA SER A 168 -2.68 1.16 2.24
C SER A 168 -1.38 1.40 1.48
N ASP A 169 -1.41 1.31 0.15
CA ASP A 169 -0.23 1.50 -0.69
C ASP A 169 -0.01 2.97 -1.05
N PHE A 170 -0.86 3.89 -0.59
CA PHE A 170 -0.77 5.34 -0.81
C PHE A 170 -0.54 6.11 0.49
N GLU A 171 0.04 7.31 0.37
CA GLU A 171 0.25 8.22 1.52
C GLU A 171 -1.06 8.88 1.98
N GLN A 172 -2.01 9.02 1.06
CA GLN A 172 -3.32 9.63 1.26
C GLN A 172 -4.39 8.59 0.93
N ASP A 173 -5.51 8.66 1.66
CA ASP A 173 -6.64 7.77 1.45
C ASP A 173 -7.12 7.79 -0.01
N VAL A 174 -7.24 6.60 -0.59
CA VAL A 174 -7.74 6.36 -1.94
C VAL A 174 -9.26 6.24 -1.89
N HIS A 175 -9.92 7.08 -2.66
CA HIS A 175 -11.37 7.13 -2.71
C HIS A 175 -11.89 6.74 -4.09
N GLY A 176 -12.83 5.79 -4.10
CA GLY A 176 -13.72 5.54 -5.23
C GLY A 176 -14.92 6.48 -5.17
N LEU A 177 -15.25 7.11 -6.30
CA LEU A 177 -16.32 8.11 -6.42
C LEU A 177 -17.09 7.89 -7.72
N PHE A 178 -18.38 8.17 -7.71
CA PHE A 178 -19.21 8.23 -8.91
C PHE A 178 -19.68 9.66 -9.14
N CYS A 179 -19.39 10.23 -10.31
CA CYS A 179 -19.75 11.59 -10.70
C CYS A 179 -20.92 11.55 -11.69
N PRO A 180 -22.18 11.75 -11.23
CA PRO A 180 -23.36 11.44 -12.04
C PRO A 180 -23.53 12.39 -13.23
N ARG A 181 -23.08 13.65 -13.11
CA ARG A 181 -23.17 14.63 -14.20
C ARG A 181 -22.25 14.29 -15.37
N GLN A 182 -21.10 13.69 -15.09
CA GLN A 182 -20.10 13.29 -16.07
C GLN A 182 -20.28 11.83 -16.53
N ARG A 183 -21.16 11.07 -15.85
CA ARG A 183 -21.32 9.62 -16.05
C ARG A 183 -19.96 8.92 -15.93
N THR A 184 -19.24 9.23 -14.86
CA THR A 184 -17.83 8.85 -14.67
C THR A 184 -17.58 8.23 -13.30
N LEU A 185 -16.90 7.09 -13.29
CA LEU A 185 -16.25 6.49 -12.13
C LEU A 185 -14.88 7.14 -11.95
N VAL A 186 -14.54 7.56 -10.73
CA VAL A 186 -13.28 8.23 -10.41
C VAL A 186 -12.62 7.50 -9.25
N ILE A 187 -11.32 7.21 -9.39
CA ILE A 187 -10.48 6.77 -8.28
C ILE A 187 -9.35 7.77 -8.09
N THR A 188 -9.16 8.27 -6.87
CA THR A 188 -8.22 9.37 -6.59
C THR A 188 -7.72 9.32 -5.15
N ASP A 189 -6.46 9.72 -4.95
CA ASP A 189 -5.84 10.00 -3.63
C ASP A 189 -6.12 11.45 -3.18
N LYS A 190 -6.66 12.29 -4.08
CA LYS A 190 -6.88 13.72 -3.88
C LYS A 190 -8.31 14.11 -4.16
N ILE A 191 -8.98 14.61 -3.12
CA ILE A 191 -10.34 15.14 -3.22
C ILE A 191 -10.32 16.67 -3.39
N GLU A 192 -10.51 17.11 -4.63
CA GLU A 192 -10.69 18.52 -4.99
C GLU A 192 -12.11 19.03 -4.63
N HIS A 193 -12.28 20.35 -4.47
CA HIS A 193 -13.57 20.95 -4.10
C HIS A 193 -14.70 20.62 -5.09
N PHE A 194 -14.41 20.65 -6.39
CA PHE A 194 -15.38 20.31 -7.43
C PHE A 194 -15.89 18.86 -7.30
N VAL A 195 -14.97 17.94 -6.99
CA VAL A 195 -15.28 16.51 -6.84
C VAL A 195 -16.21 16.29 -5.65
N ARG A 196 -15.95 16.93 -4.50
CA ARG A 196 -16.84 16.85 -3.31
C ARG A 196 -18.27 17.28 -3.59
N GLN A 197 -18.45 18.28 -4.45
CA GLN A 197 -19.77 18.86 -4.71
C GLN A 197 -20.55 18.12 -5.81
N ASN A 198 -19.86 17.47 -6.74
CA ASN A 198 -20.47 16.91 -7.94
C ASN A 198 -20.47 15.37 -7.98
N CYS A 199 -19.75 14.72 -7.06
CA CYS A 199 -19.61 13.27 -7.03
C CYS A 199 -20.12 12.69 -5.71
N VAL A 200 -20.49 11.41 -5.74
CA VAL A 200 -20.98 10.63 -4.61
C VAL A 200 -19.94 9.56 -4.26
N PRO A 201 -19.60 9.34 -2.98
CA PRO A 201 -18.73 8.25 -2.56
C PRO A 201 -19.22 6.89 -3.07
N ALA A 202 -18.29 6.09 -3.59
CA ALA A 202 -18.58 4.71 -3.93
C ALA A 202 -18.89 3.92 -2.67
N ARG A 203 -19.79 2.95 -2.80
CA ARG A 203 -20.23 2.10 -1.69
C ARG A 203 -20.45 0.68 -2.18
N SER A 204 -20.05 -0.29 -1.37
CA SER A 204 -20.37 -1.69 -1.58
C SER A 204 -21.87 -1.93 -1.38
N ALA A 205 -22.47 -2.84 -2.16
CA ALA A 205 -23.83 -3.30 -1.89
C ALA A 205 -23.90 -4.11 -0.58
N ASP A 206 -22.78 -4.72 -0.19
CA ASP A 206 -22.66 -5.55 1.01
C ASP A 206 -22.43 -4.71 2.29
N SER A 207 -22.14 -3.41 2.20
CA SER A 207 -21.82 -2.60 3.40
C SER A 207 -23.01 -2.43 4.36
N ASN A 208 -24.25 -2.64 3.89
CA ASN A 208 -25.44 -2.68 4.75
C ASN A 208 -25.55 -3.98 5.57
N ILE A 209 -24.75 -5.01 5.27
CA ILE A 209 -24.82 -6.33 5.91
C ILE A 209 -24.03 -6.36 7.23
N TRP A 210 -23.04 -5.47 7.40
CA TRP A 210 -22.15 -5.45 8.56
C TRP A 210 -22.65 -4.59 9.75
N HIS A 211 -23.89 -4.10 9.71
CA HIS A 211 -24.52 -3.43 10.87
C HIS A 211 -24.96 -4.39 12.00
N ILE A 212 -24.60 -5.69 11.93
CA ILE A 212 -25.05 -6.72 12.89
C ILE A 212 -24.12 -6.84 14.12
N PHE A 213 -22.99 -6.14 14.16
CA PHE A 213 -22.14 -6.06 15.36
C PHE A 213 -22.01 -4.61 15.82
N ARG A 214 -23.01 -4.12 16.55
CA ARG A 214 -22.91 -2.91 17.38
C ARG A 214 -23.45 -3.20 18.77
#